data_AF-A0A1I7VA82-F1
#
_entry.id   AF-A0A1I7VA82-F1
#
_cell.length_a   1.000
_cell.length_b   1.000
_cell.length_c   1.000
_cell.angle_alpha   90.00
_cell.angle_beta   90.00
_cell.angle_gamma   90.00
#
_symmetry.space_group_name_H-M   'P 1'
#
loop_
_entity.id
_entity.type
_entity.pdbx_description
1 polymer ?
#
loop_
_entity_poly.entity_id
_entity_poly.type
_entity_poly.pdbx_seq_one_letter_code
_entity_poly.pdbx_strand_id
1 'polypeptide(L)'
;MICSIHSSLLFDYITPRNCSNTTAYYDSLNLQCRNCNNNRIASPNHLHCICPSDTISTSDGTCLKCEQGKKVSSDGHFCIKCPMTKTENQCSSCPFRHFTQRLILANGTLMEENCAKCPANTKVSIHGDTCIPCFQIDDDSCECQGNETCGKVEENKMLVMIELENGSQESSTYIARNIRKVAQGCSNYNPQACQHLANICVLQNYRTEQLSACTELEKITNSLLYKR
;
A
#
# COMPACT_ATOMS: atom_id res chain seq x y z
N MET A 1 13.91 55.00 -32.54
CA MET A 1 14.78 53.84 -32.79
C MET A 1 15.16 53.30 -31.41
N ILE A 2 14.43 52.29 -30.92
CA ILE A 2 14.64 51.69 -29.59
C ILE A 2 14.98 50.22 -29.83
N CYS A 3 16.23 49.83 -29.61
CA CYS A 3 16.66 48.44 -29.65
C CYS A 3 16.06 47.71 -28.44
N SER A 4 15.10 46.84 -28.70
CA SER A 4 14.64 45.86 -27.71
C SER A 4 15.60 44.69 -27.73
N ILE A 5 16.47 44.60 -26.73
CA ILE A 5 17.38 43.47 -26.53
C ILE A 5 16.53 42.32 -25.98
N HIS A 6 16.04 41.47 -26.89
CA HIS A 6 15.48 40.17 -26.51
C HIS A 6 16.65 39.32 -26.01
N SER A 7 16.78 39.19 -24.69
CA SER A 7 17.66 38.19 -24.09
C SER A 7 17.01 36.84 -24.29
N SER A 8 17.43 36.11 -25.32
CA SER A 8 17.12 34.70 -25.48
C SER A 8 17.74 33.94 -24.29
N LEU A 9 16.90 33.35 -23.46
CA LEU A 9 17.33 32.35 -22.47
C LEU A 9 18.00 31.22 -23.25
N LEU A 10 19.33 31.18 -23.20
CA LEU A 10 20.19 30.31 -24.02
C LEU A 10 20.35 28.91 -23.41
N PHE A 11 19.34 28.46 -22.66
CA PHE A 11 19.28 27.13 -22.09
C PHE A 11 17.87 26.59 -22.32
N ASP A 12 17.75 25.62 -23.23
CA ASP A 12 16.55 24.81 -23.30
C ASP A 12 16.41 24.09 -21.96
N TYR A 13 15.45 24.54 -21.16
CA TYR A 13 15.12 23.92 -19.88
C TYR A 13 14.43 22.58 -20.15
N ILE A 14 15.24 21.52 -20.22
CA ILE A 14 14.77 20.15 -20.44
C ILE A 14 14.31 19.58 -19.09
N THR A 15 13.08 19.08 -19.05
CA THR A 15 12.52 18.35 -17.91
C THR A 15 12.33 16.87 -18.28
N PRO A 16 12.08 15.99 -17.30
CA PRO A 16 11.75 14.59 -17.58
C PRO A 16 10.58 14.40 -18.55
N ARG A 17 9.64 15.33 -18.60
CA ARG A 17 8.50 15.30 -19.54
C ARG A 17 8.89 15.59 -20.98
N ASN A 18 10.06 16.17 -21.21
CA ASN A 18 10.59 16.47 -22.54
C ASN A 18 11.33 15.26 -23.14
N CYS A 19 11.63 14.22 -22.34
CA CYS A 19 12.27 13.01 -22.84
C CYS A 19 11.25 12.09 -23.53
N SER A 20 11.67 11.45 -24.63
CA SER A 20 10.82 10.50 -25.37
C SER A 20 10.19 9.45 -24.44
N ASN A 21 8.88 9.25 -24.60
CA ASN A 21 8.04 8.53 -23.62
C ASN A 21 8.49 7.10 -23.31
N THR A 22 9.25 6.43 -24.19
CA THR A 22 9.54 4.99 -24.03
C THR A 22 11.03 4.64 -24.04
N THR A 23 11.89 5.50 -24.59
CA THR A 23 13.30 5.14 -24.84
C THR A 23 14.31 6.06 -24.15
N ALA A 24 13.89 7.20 -23.61
CA ALA A 24 14.81 8.18 -23.03
C ALA A 24 14.44 8.55 -21.59
N TYR A 25 15.47 8.69 -20.76
CA TYR A 25 15.37 9.18 -19.39
C TYR A 25 16.14 10.50 -19.25
N TYR A 26 15.78 11.27 -18.24
CA TYR A 26 16.41 12.54 -17.90
C TYR A 26 17.61 12.30 -16.99
N ASP A 27 18.78 12.64 -17.50
CA ASP A 27 20.03 12.65 -16.75
C ASP A 27 20.15 13.99 -16.00
N SER A 28 19.87 13.98 -14.70
CA SER A 28 19.90 15.18 -13.86
C SER A 28 21.30 15.73 -13.64
N LEU A 29 22.37 14.94 -13.85
CA LEU A 29 23.74 15.40 -13.73
C LEU A 29 24.17 16.22 -14.95
N ASN A 30 23.69 15.81 -16.13
CA ASN A 30 24.03 16.44 -17.40
C ASN A 30 22.89 17.30 -17.98
N LEU A 31 21.77 17.40 -17.27
CA LEU A 31 20.57 18.17 -17.64
C LEU A 31 20.06 17.88 -19.06
N GLN A 32 20.10 16.61 -19.46
CA GLN A 32 19.76 16.19 -20.84
C GLN A 32 19.03 14.85 -20.86
N CYS A 33 18.27 14.59 -21.94
CA CYS A 33 17.68 13.28 -22.17
C CYS A 33 18.73 12.31 -22.75
N ARG A 34 18.90 11.17 -22.10
CA ARG A 34 19.75 10.07 -22.57
C ARG A 34 18.90 8.87 -22.93
N ASN A 35 19.33 8.14 -23.96
CA ASN A 35 18.65 6.90 -24.36
C ASN A 35 18.98 5.76 -23.39
N CYS A 36 17.99 4.90 -23.18
CA CYS A 36 18.15 3.64 -22.51
C CYS A 36 18.85 2.64 -23.44
N ASN A 37 19.93 2.03 -22.95
CA ASN A 37 20.68 1.00 -23.66
C ASN A 37 20.21 -0.41 -23.24
N ASN A 38 20.67 -1.43 -23.98
CA ASN A 38 20.50 -2.85 -23.62
C ASN A 38 19.04 -3.32 -23.51
N ASN A 39 18.19 -2.89 -24.45
CA ASN A 39 16.76 -3.24 -24.52
C ASN A 39 15.92 -2.80 -23.30
N ARG A 40 16.42 -1.79 -22.56
CA ARG A 40 15.69 -1.14 -21.48
C ARG A 40 14.76 -0.06 -22.03
N ILE A 41 13.73 0.24 -21.25
CA ILE A 41 12.78 1.31 -21.51
C ILE A 41 12.87 2.39 -20.43
N ALA A 42 12.42 3.59 -20.76
CA ALA A 42 12.28 4.65 -19.78
C ALA A 42 11.23 4.27 -18.74
N SER A 43 11.54 4.53 -17.47
CA SER A 43 10.56 4.47 -16.39
C SER A 43 9.41 5.46 -16.61
N PRO A 44 8.22 5.25 -16.00
CA PRO A 44 7.07 6.15 -16.17
C PRO A 44 7.31 7.60 -15.75
N ASN A 45 8.30 7.84 -14.87
CA ASN A 45 8.71 9.19 -14.46
C ASN A 45 9.89 9.74 -15.28
N HIS A 46 10.39 8.97 -16.26
CA HIS A 46 11.54 9.28 -17.10
C HIS A 46 12.82 9.60 -16.32
N LEU A 47 13.02 9.07 -15.12
CA LEU A 47 14.22 9.36 -14.31
C LEU A 47 15.30 8.28 -14.40
N HIS A 48 14.93 7.08 -14.85
CA HIS A 48 15.83 5.92 -14.94
C HIS A 48 15.35 4.93 -15.99
N CYS A 49 16.22 4.00 -16.37
CA CYS A 49 15.90 2.93 -17.32
C CYS A 49 15.57 1.61 -16.60
N ILE A 50 14.43 1.02 -16.94
CA ILE A 50 13.94 -0.24 -16.40
C ILE A 50 13.87 -1.31 -17.49
N CYS A 51 13.85 -2.57 -17.08
CA CYS A 51 13.54 -3.65 -18.00
C CYS A 51 12.04 -3.66 -18.32
N PRO A 52 11.64 -4.02 -19.57
CA PRO A 52 10.24 -4.27 -19.91
C PRO A 52 9.59 -5.28 -18.96
N SER A 53 8.26 -5.19 -18.80
CA SER A 53 7.47 -5.95 -17.81
C SER A 53 7.65 -7.48 -17.84
N ASP A 54 8.13 -8.03 -18.96
CA ASP A 54 8.34 -9.48 -19.16
C ASP A 54 9.81 -9.92 -18.97
N THR A 55 10.69 -9.01 -18.51
CA THR A 55 12.12 -9.26 -18.40
C THR A 55 12.71 -8.82 -17.07
N ILE A 56 13.71 -9.55 -16.58
CA ILE A 56 14.49 -9.20 -15.39
C ILE A 56 15.81 -8.53 -15.76
N SER A 57 16.31 -7.67 -14.88
CA SER A 57 17.66 -7.10 -15.00
C SER A 57 18.72 -8.12 -14.59
N THR A 58 19.67 -8.41 -15.47
CA THR A 58 20.87 -9.18 -15.13
C THR A 58 21.94 -8.29 -14.49
N SER A 59 22.97 -8.90 -13.91
CA SER A 59 24.17 -8.21 -13.39
C SER A 59 24.86 -7.36 -14.45
N ASP A 60 24.78 -7.77 -15.71
CA ASP A 60 25.46 -7.13 -16.84
C ASP A 60 24.61 -5.98 -17.42
N GLY A 61 23.50 -5.65 -16.77
CA GLY A 61 22.61 -4.56 -17.16
C GLY A 61 21.70 -4.90 -18.34
N THR A 62 21.68 -6.15 -18.82
CA THR A 62 20.78 -6.62 -19.89
C THR A 62 19.45 -7.09 -19.33
N CYS A 63 18.41 -7.10 -20.19
CA CYS A 63 17.09 -7.58 -19.83
C CYS A 63 16.89 -9.01 -20.36
N LEU A 64 16.65 -9.96 -19.45
CA LEU A 64 16.44 -11.36 -19.78
C LEU A 64 14.98 -11.76 -19.57
N LYS A 65 14.40 -12.48 -20.54
CA LYS A 65 13.07 -13.06 -20.41
C LYS A 65 13.12 -14.32 -19.52
N CYS A 66 12.12 -14.49 -18.65
CA CYS A 66 12.02 -15.69 -17.83
C CYS A 66 11.74 -16.94 -18.67
N GLU A 67 12.26 -18.09 -18.22
CA GLU A 67 12.00 -19.40 -18.83
C GLU A 67 10.51 -19.79 -18.75
N GLN A 68 10.08 -20.71 -19.61
CA GLN A 68 8.69 -21.22 -19.58
C GLN A 68 8.31 -21.75 -18.19
N GLY A 69 7.13 -21.34 -17.70
CA GLY A 69 6.63 -21.71 -16.37
C GLY A 69 7.11 -20.81 -15.22
N LYS A 70 7.92 -19.78 -15.52
CA LYS A 70 8.31 -18.72 -14.58
C LYS A 70 7.84 -17.36 -15.09
N LYS A 71 7.58 -16.43 -14.18
CA LYS A 71 7.25 -15.02 -14.48
C LYS A 71 8.19 -14.07 -13.74
N VAL A 72 8.20 -12.81 -14.17
CA VAL A 72 8.93 -11.75 -13.46
C VAL A 72 8.20 -11.43 -12.14
N SER A 73 8.94 -11.35 -11.04
CA SER A 73 8.42 -10.92 -9.75
C SER A 73 7.89 -9.48 -9.81
N SER A 74 7.01 -9.10 -8.87
CA SER A 74 6.41 -7.76 -8.84
C SER A 74 7.42 -6.62 -8.70
N ASP A 75 8.60 -6.91 -8.14
CA ASP A 75 9.73 -5.99 -8.01
C ASP A 75 10.66 -5.97 -9.25
N GLY A 76 10.40 -6.81 -10.27
CA GLY A 76 11.18 -6.82 -11.51
C GLY A 76 12.56 -7.48 -11.42
N HIS A 77 12.89 -8.10 -10.28
CA HIS A 77 14.25 -8.58 -10.00
C HIS A 77 14.45 -10.08 -10.20
N PHE A 78 13.41 -10.90 -10.07
CA PHE A 78 13.53 -12.35 -10.03
C PHE A 78 12.56 -13.03 -10.99
N CYS A 79 12.97 -14.19 -11.52
CA CYS A 79 12.07 -15.09 -12.25
C CYS A 79 11.52 -16.14 -11.28
N ILE A 80 10.24 -16.04 -10.97
CA ILE A 80 9.58 -16.82 -9.93
C ILE A 80 8.58 -17.80 -10.55
N LYS A 81 8.44 -18.96 -9.92
CA LYS A 81 7.37 -19.89 -10.24
C LYS A 81 6.05 -19.32 -9.76
N CYS A 82 5.01 -19.51 -10.55
CA CYS A 82 3.64 -19.29 -10.13
C CYS A 82 2.75 -20.46 -10.53
N PRO A 83 1.82 -20.86 -9.66
CA PRO A 83 0.83 -21.88 -9.94
C PRO A 83 -0.24 -21.26 -10.84
N MET A 84 0.05 -21.15 -12.14
CA MET A 84 -0.87 -20.61 -13.12
C MET A 84 -1.89 -21.66 -13.55
N THR A 85 -3.18 -21.35 -13.47
CA THR A 85 -4.17 -21.92 -14.39
C THR A 85 -3.99 -21.24 -15.75
N LYS A 86 -3.28 -21.92 -16.67
CA LYS A 86 -3.11 -21.81 -18.14
C LYS A 86 -3.38 -20.52 -18.96
N THR A 87 -4.02 -19.45 -18.48
CA THR A 87 -4.54 -18.39 -19.37
C THR A 87 -4.09 -16.95 -19.09
N GLU A 88 -3.28 -16.67 -18.07
CA GLU A 88 -2.86 -15.28 -17.79
C GLU A 88 -1.34 -15.17 -17.64
N ASN A 89 -0.73 -14.21 -18.34
CA ASN A 89 0.73 -13.92 -18.27
C ASN A 89 1.13 -13.13 -17.02
N GLN A 90 0.24 -12.98 -16.05
CA GLN A 90 0.48 -12.32 -14.76
C GLN A 90 0.07 -13.29 -13.66
N CYS A 91 0.80 -13.35 -12.55
CA CYS A 91 0.19 -14.00 -11.40
C CYS A 91 -0.87 -13.08 -10.89
N SER A 92 -2.10 -13.56 -11.04
CA SER A 92 -3.26 -12.94 -10.49
C SER A 92 -3.06 -12.71 -8.99
N SER A 93 -3.59 -11.59 -8.51
CA SER A 93 -3.68 -11.36 -7.07
C SER A 93 -4.41 -12.53 -6.43
N CYS A 94 -4.00 -12.92 -5.23
CA CYS A 94 -4.59 -14.08 -4.59
C CYS A 94 -6.11 -13.92 -4.43
N PRO A 95 -6.89 -14.99 -4.65
CA PRO A 95 -8.34 -14.94 -4.54
C PRO A 95 -8.76 -14.55 -3.12
N PHE A 96 -10.02 -14.11 -2.98
CA PHE A 96 -10.58 -13.68 -1.70
C PHE A 96 -10.25 -14.69 -0.57
N ARG A 97 -9.78 -14.18 0.58
CA ARG A 97 -9.30 -14.94 1.77
C ARG A 97 -7.99 -15.74 1.61
N HIS A 98 -7.24 -15.53 0.53
CA HIS A 98 -5.90 -16.09 0.38
C HIS A 98 -4.86 -15.00 0.47
N PHE A 99 -3.73 -15.30 1.11
CA PHE A 99 -2.57 -14.41 1.19
C PHE A 99 -1.47 -14.91 0.26
N THR A 100 -0.62 -13.98 -0.19
CA THR A 100 0.54 -14.32 -0.99
C THR A 100 1.64 -14.91 -0.12
N GLN A 101 1.86 -16.21 -0.26
CA GLN A 101 2.96 -16.93 0.34
C GLN A 101 4.18 -16.87 -0.60
N ARG A 102 5.31 -16.41 -0.06
CA ARG A 102 6.58 -16.30 -0.79
C ARG A 102 7.55 -17.36 -0.32
N LEU A 103 8.11 -18.13 -1.26
CA LEU A 103 9.24 -19.00 -0.98
C LEU A 103 10.53 -18.25 -1.29
N ILE A 104 11.34 -17.99 -0.26
CA ILE A 104 12.61 -17.29 -0.36
C ILE A 104 13.73 -18.28 0.01
N LEU A 105 14.74 -18.40 -0.84
CA LEU A 105 15.92 -19.23 -0.58
C LEU A 105 16.81 -18.59 0.50
N ALA A 106 17.71 -19.38 1.10
CA ALA A 106 18.62 -18.90 2.14
C ALA A 106 19.52 -17.72 1.71
N ASN A 107 19.72 -17.54 0.39
CA ASN A 107 20.45 -16.43 -0.20
C ASN A 107 19.58 -15.17 -0.44
N GLY A 108 18.33 -15.14 0.06
CA GLY A 108 17.40 -14.03 -0.13
C GLY A 108 16.70 -13.98 -1.49
N THR A 109 16.93 -14.96 -2.37
CA THR A 109 16.29 -14.99 -3.70
C THR A 109 14.83 -15.44 -3.59
N LEU A 110 13.91 -14.64 -4.09
CA LEU A 110 12.50 -15.02 -4.23
C LEU A 110 12.38 -16.09 -5.32
N MET A 111 11.84 -17.25 -4.98
CA MET A 111 11.76 -18.41 -5.88
C MET A 111 10.34 -18.66 -6.39
N GLU A 112 9.34 -18.45 -5.55
CA GLU A 112 7.95 -18.82 -5.83
C GLU A 112 6.96 -17.91 -5.09
N GLU A 113 5.86 -17.58 -5.76
CA GLU A 113 4.70 -16.93 -5.16
C GLU A 113 3.47 -17.84 -5.31
N ASN A 114 2.92 -18.25 -4.17
CA ASN A 114 1.73 -19.09 -4.09
C ASN A 114 0.63 -18.39 -3.30
N CYS A 115 -0.62 -18.82 -3.50
CA CYS A 115 -1.74 -18.37 -2.70
C CYS A 115 -2.10 -19.43 -1.68
N ALA A 116 -2.07 -19.07 -0.40
CA ALA A 116 -2.43 -19.96 0.70
C ALA A 116 -3.64 -19.41 1.45
N LYS A 117 -4.51 -20.31 1.94
CA LYS A 117 -5.60 -19.94 2.84
C LYS A 117 -5.01 -19.63 4.22
N CYS A 118 -5.50 -18.57 4.86
CA CYS A 118 -5.12 -18.31 6.24
C CYS A 118 -5.56 -19.46 7.16
N PRO A 119 -4.77 -19.80 8.20
CA PRO A 119 -5.16 -20.80 9.20
C PRO A 119 -6.41 -20.34 9.96
N ALA A 120 -7.07 -21.30 10.65
CA ALA A 120 -8.27 -21.01 11.42
C ALA A 120 -8.07 -19.83 12.40
N ASN A 121 -9.11 -19.00 12.57
CA ASN A 121 -9.11 -17.81 13.43
C ASN A 121 -8.15 -16.68 13.00
N THR A 122 -7.71 -16.70 11.74
CA THR A 122 -6.94 -15.61 11.16
C THR A 122 -7.54 -15.17 9.83
N LYS A 123 -7.37 -13.91 9.49
CA LYS A 123 -7.77 -13.32 8.22
C LYS A 123 -6.57 -12.73 7.50
N VAL A 124 -6.70 -12.56 6.19
CA VAL A 124 -5.69 -11.88 5.39
C VAL A 124 -5.58 -10.43 5.85
N SER A 125 -4.35 -9.94 6.00
CA SER A 125 -4.06 -8.54 6.29
C SER A 125 -4.64 -7.64 5.20
N ILE A 126 -4.80 -6.35 5.50
CA ILE A 126 -5.20 -5.37 4.48
C ILE A 126 -4.20 -5.28 3.31
N HIS A 127 -2.96 -5.73 3.51
CA HIS A 127 -1.89 -5.72 2.52
C HIS A 127 -1.85 -7.01 1.68
N GLY A 128 -2.66 -8.03 2.02
CA GLY A 128 -2.76 -9.27 1.23
C GLY A 128 -1.61 -10.26 1.44
N ASP A 129 -0.69 -9.99 2.36
CA ASP A 129 0.61 -10.67 2.45
C ASP A 129 0.78 -11.55 3.69
N THR A 130 -0.07 -11.37 4.69
CA THR A 130 0.08 -11.98 6.01
C THR A 130 -1.28 -12.35 6.59
N CYS A 131 -1.29 -13.30 7.52
CA CYS A 131 -2.48 -13.64 8.28
C CYS A 131 -2.42 -12.97 9.66
N ILE A 132 -3.48 -12.24 10.00
CA ILE A 132 -3.64 -11.57 11.28
C ILE A 132 -4.78 -12.21 12.07
N PRO A 133 -4.74 -12.21 13.41
CA PRO A 133 -5.81 -12.76 14.24
C PRO A 133 -7.18 -12.14 13.90
N CYS A 134 -8.21 -12.99 13.90
CA CYS A 134 -9.60 -12.57 13.80
C CYS A 134 -10.11 -12.02 15.14
N PHE A 135 -10.85 -10.91 15.07
CA PHE A 135 -11.56 -10.34 16.21
C PHE A 135 -13.07 -10.48 16.04
N GLN A 136 -13.83 -10.44 17.14
CA GLN A 136 -15.30 -10.60 17.12
C GLN A 136 -16.04 -9.56 16.24
N ILE A 137 -15.40 -8.43 15.94
CA ILE A 137 -15.94 -7.38 15.08
C ILE A 137 -15.75 -7.67 13.57
N ASP A 138 -15.03 -8.74 13.21
CA ASP A 138 -14.68 -9.08 11.83
C ASP A 138 -15.70 -10.04 11.20
N ASP A 139 -16.96 -9.61 11.09
CA ASP A 139 -18.12 -10.46 10.71
C ASP A 139 -18.00 -11.09 9.30
N ASP A 140 -17.52 -10.37 8.29
CA ASP A 140 -17.58 -10.86 6.90
C ASP A 140 -16.29 -11.56 6.40
N SER A 141 -15.15 -11.29 7.04
CA SER A 141 -13.83 -11.75 6.57
C SER A 141 -13.29 -12.98 7.30
N CYS A 142 -13.90 -13.35 8.43
CA CYS A 142 -13.45 -14.45 9.27
C CYS A 142 -14.47 -15.60 9.27
N GLU A 143 -13.98 -16.84 9.19
CA GLU A 143 -14.75 -18.04 9.52
C GLU A 143 -14.82 -18.19 11.06
N CYS A 144 -15.23 -17.14 11.78
CA CYS A 144 -15.40 -17.19 13.24
C CYS A 144 -16.66 -18.01 13.57
N GLN A 145 -16.48 -19.27 13.96
CA GLN A 145 -17.55 -20.13 14.43
C GLN A 145 -17.70 -19.97 15.95
N GLY A 146 -18.54 -19.02 16.37
CA GLY A 146 -18.93 -18.87 17.78
C GLY A 146 -17.88 -18.23 18.70
N ASN A 147 -18.37 -17.74 19.84
CA ASN A 147 -17.73 -16.83 20.79
C ASN A 147 -16.42 -17.29 21.46
N GLU A 148 -15.88 -18.47 21.15
CA GLU A 148 -14.78 -19.09 21.90
C GLU A 148 -13.41 -19.00 21.22
N THR A 149 -13.35 -18.84 19.91
CA THR A 149 -12.09 -18.96 19.14
C THR A 149 -11.51 -17.65 18.62
N CYS A 150 -12.28 -16.56 18.65
CA CYS A 150 -11.81 -15.24 18.19
C CYS A 150 -11.36 -14.40 19.39
N GLY A 151 -10.23 -13.71 19.24
CA GLY A 151 -9.60 -12.97 20.33
C GLY A 151 -10.58 -11.97 20.93
N LYS A 152 -10.78 -12.03 22.26
CA LYS A 152 -11.56 -11.01 22.95
C LYS A 152 -10.79 -9.71 22.86
N VAL A 153 -11.42 -8.76 22.19
CA VAL A 153 -11.02 -7.38 22.18
C VAL A 153 -11.28 -6.85 23.59
N GLU A 154 -10.24 -6.64 24.41
CA GLU A 154 -10.34 -5.73 25.55
C GLU A 154 -10.60 -4.33 24.99
N GLU A 155 -11.87 -3.99 24.88
CA GLU A 155 -12.32 -2.67 24.49
C GLU A 155 -12.19 -1.77 25.72
N ASN A 156 -11.36 -0.73 25.61
CA ASN A 156 -11.38 0.32 26.59
C ASN A 156 -12.75 0.99 26.52
N LYS A 157 -13.59 0.74 27.53
CA LYS A 157 -14.99 1.15 27.55
C LYS A 157 -15.16 2.64 27.25
N MET A 158 -14.21 3.49 27.64
CA MET A 158 -14.28 4.93 27.34
C MET A 158 -14.29 5.21 25.83
N LEU A 159 -13.53 4.45 25.03
CA LEU A 159 -13.39 4.67 23.59
C LEU A 159 -14.73 4.54 22.85
N VAL A 160 -15.70 3.84 23.42
CA VAL A 160 -17.02 3.58 22.81
C VAL A 160 -18.15 4.40 23.44
N MET A 161 -17.87 5.20 24.48
CA MET A 161 -18.88 6.03 25.14
C MET A 161 -19.23 7.27 24.32
N ILE A 162 -20.53 7.58 24.25
CA ILE A 162 -21.11 8.85 23.80
C ILE A 162 -21.81 9.53 24.97
N GLU A 163 -21.92 10.84 24.91
CA GLU A 163 -22.69 11.64 25.87
C GLU A 163 -23.94 12.18 25.19
N LEU A 164 -25.09 11.96 25.80
CA LEU A 164 -26.39 12.43 25.32
C LEU A 164 -26.67 13.84 25.86
N GLU A 165 -27.62 14.55 25.26
CA GLU A 165 -27.96 15.94 25.61
C GLU A 165 -28.33 16.14 27.10
N ASN A 166 -28.82 15.08 27.75
CA ASN A 166 -29.15 15.08 29.18
C ASN A 166 -27.92 14.87 30.11
N GLY A 167 -26.71 14.81 29.56
CA GLY A 167 -25.45 14.55 30.27
C GLY A 167 -25.24 13.07 30.64
N SER A 168 -26.15 12.18 30.26
CA SER A 168 -25.96 10.74 30.46
C SER A 168 -24.96 10.17 29.46
N GLN A 169 -24.19 9.16 29.88
CA GLN A 169 -23.23 8.49 29.03
C GLN A 169 -23.70 7.08 28.67
N GLU A 170 -23.65 6.74 27.38
CA GLU A 170 -24.01 5.42 26.88
C GLU A 170 -22.91 4.83 26.00
N SER A 171 -22.82 3.50 25.97
CA SER A 171 -21.91 2.80 25.06
C SER A 171 -22.55 2.65 23.69
N SER A 172 -21.85 3.09 22.64
CA SER A 172 -22.31 2.98 21.27
C SER A 172 -21.81 1.68 20.62
N THR A 173 -22.75 0.79 20.28
CA THR A 173 -22.47 -0.44 19.52
C THR A 173 -21.88 -0.16 18.14
N TYR A 174 -22.29 0.95 17.52
CA TYR A 174 -21.73 1.42 16.26
C TYR A 174 -20.25 1.78 16.41
N ILE A 175 -19.90 2.55 17.44
CA ILE A 175 -18.51 2.95 17.68
C ILE A 175 -17.65 1.72 18.00
N ALA A 176 -18.13 0.83 18.88
CA ALA A 176 -17.45 -0.43 19.21
C ALA A 176 -17.06 -1.23 17.97
N ARG A 177 -18.01 -1.40 17.03
CA ARG A 177 -17.76 -2.14 15.79
C ARG A 177 -16.76 -1.47 14.84
N ASN A 178 -16.69 -0.14 14.82
CA ASN A 178 -15.97 0.58 13.76
C ASN A 178 -14.63 1.18 14.22
N ILE A 179 -14.52 1.65 15.47
CA ILE A 179 -13.47 2.56 15.93
C ILE A 179 -12.04 2.04 15.66
N ARG A 180 -11.80 0.74 15.88
CA ARG A 180 -10.48 0.13 15.64
C ARG A 180 -10.13 0.08 14.17
N LYS A 181 -11.06 -0.40 13.34
CA LYS A 181 -10.85 -0.54 11.90
C LYS A 181 -10.58 0.82 11.26
N VAL A 182 -11.32 1.85 11.66
CA VAL A 182 -11.15 3.19 11.10
C VAL A 182 -9.89 3.89 11.63
N ALA A 183 -9.52 3.70 12.90
CA ALA A 183 -8.27 4.25 13.45
C ALA A 183 -7.03 3.62 12.81
N GLN A 184 -7.04 2.29 12.64
CA GLN A 184 -5.97 1.60 11.95
C GLN A 184 -5.91 1.97 10.46
N GLY A 185 -7.07 2.03 9.79
CA GLY A 185 -7.15 2.48 8.39
C GLY A 185 -6.60 3.89 8.22
N CYS A 186 -6.93 4.81 9.12
CA CYS A 186 -6.43 6.18 9.08
C CYS A 186 -4.92 6.25 9.34
N SER A 187 -4.39 5.47 10.28
CA SER A 187 -2.95 5.35 10.53
C SER A 187 -2.17 4.89 9.30
N ASN A 188 -2.83 4.16 8.39
CA ASN A 188 -2.30 3.68 7.12
C ASN A 188 -2.62 4.62 5.94
N TYR A 189 -2.90 5.90 6.21
CA TYR A 189 -3.14 6.94 5.20
C TYR A 189 -4.36 6.70 4.32
N ASN A 190 -5.33 5.90 4.76
CA ASN A 190 -6.58 5.73 4.03
C ASN A 190 -7.51 6.94 4.30
N PRO A 191 -7.82 7.77 3.29
CA PRO A 191 -8.56 9.01 3.49
C PRO A 191 -10.01 8.77 3.93
N GLN A 192 -10.66 7.71 3.42
CA GLN A 192 -12.02 7.35 3.83
C GLN A 192 -12.06 6.89 5.28
N ALA A 193 -11.05 6.14 5.73
CA ALA A 193 -10.94 5.72 7.12
C ALA A 193 -10.67 6.91 8.05
N CYS A 194 -9.84 7.88 7.64
CA CYS A 194 -9.64 9.11 8.40
C CYS A 194 -10.91 9.96 8.49
N GLN A 195 -11.65 10.09 7.39
CA GLN A 195 -12.94 10.79 7.40
C GLN A 195 -13.94 10.08 8.33
N HIS A 196 -13.98 8.75 8.30
CA HIS A 196 -14.84 7.98 9.18
C HIS A 196 -14.43 8.13 10.65
N LEU A 197 -13.13 8.08 10.97
CA LEU A 197 -12.64 8.33 12.32
C LEU A 197 -13.03 9.75 12.80
N ALA A 198 -12.90 10.77 11.93
CA ALA A 198 -13.35 12.12 12.23
C ALA A 198 -14.86 12.20 12.50
N ASN A 199 -15.69 11.49 11.71
CA ASN A 199 -17.12 11.41 11.96
C ASN A 199 -17.43 10.76 13.32
N ILE A 200 -16.67 9.75 13.75
CA ILE A 200 -16.84 9.18 15.09
C ILE A 200 -16.45 10.19 16.18
N CYS A 201 -15.42 11.01 15.97
CA CYS A 201 -15.09 12.10 16.88
C CYS A 201 -16.27 13.08 17.06
N VAL A 202 -17.01 13.38 15.98
CA VAL A 202 -18.26 14.18 16.06
C VAL A 202 -19.32 13.46 16.90
N LEU A 203 -19.51 12.15 16.70
CA LEU A 203 -20.47 11.35 17.49
C LEU A 203 -20.13 11.29 18.99
N GLN A 204 -18.87 11.55 19.34
CA GLN A 204 -18.40 11.64 20.73
C GLN A 204 -18.32 13.09 21.22
N ASN A 205 -19.06 14.01 20.59
CA ASN A 205 -19.12 15.44 20.93
C ASN A 205 -17.73 16.09 21.02
N TYR A 206 -16.81 15.71 20.13
CA TYR A 206 -15.44 16.24 20.08
C TYR A 206 -14.64 16.04 21.39
N ARG A 207 -14.96 15.02 22.18
CA ARG A 207 -14.29 14.77 23.47
C ARG A 207 -12.79 14.52 23.29
N THR A 208 -11.94 15.34 23.91
CA THR A 208 -10.46 15.21 23.87
C THR A 208 -9.82 14.96 25.23
N GLU A 209 -10.50 15.22 26.33
CA GLU A 209 -9.97 15.06 27.70
C GLU A 209 -9.78 13.59 28.13
N GLN A 210 -10.47 12.68 27.45
CA GLN A 210 -10.43 11.24 27.68
C GLN A 210 -10.16 10.50 26.37
N LEU A 211 -9.81 9.22 26.47
CA LEU A 211 -9.61 8.37 25.30
C LEU A 211 -10.88 8.35 24.42
N SER A 212 -10.73 8.70 23.15
CA SER A 212 -11.80 8.91 22.18
C SER A 212 -11.27 8.81 20.74
N ALA A 213 -12.16 8.86 19.76
CA ALA A 213 -11.80 8.98 18.36
C ALA A 213 -10.99 10.26 18.05
N CYS A 214 -11.25 11.36 18.78
CA CYS A 214 -10.54 12.63 18.58
C CYS A 214 -9.08 12.51 19.04
N THR A 215 -8.83 11.88 20.19
CA THR A 215 -7.47 11.69 20.71
C THR A 215 -6.67 10.70 19.85
N GLU A 216 -7.31 9.68 19.28
CA GLU A 216 -6.68 8.82 18.27
C GLU A 216 -6.35 9.58 16.99
N LEU A 217 -7.25 10.46 16.50
CA LEU A 217 -7.02 11.27 15.31
C LEU A 217 -5.85 12.25 15.49
N GLU A 218 -5.77 12.90 16.66
CA GLU A 218 -4.66 13.80 17.03
C GLU A 218 -3.33 13.05 17.10
N LYS A 219 -3.31 11.87 17.75
CA LYS A 219 -2.13 11.01 17.84
C LYS A 219 -1.62 10.60 16.47
N ILE A 220 -2.52 10.19 15.57
CA ILE A 220 -2.17 9.84 14.19
C ILE A 220 -1.58 11.07 13.48
N THR A 221 -2.28 12.20 13.52
CA THR A 221 -1.83 13.45 12.87
C THR A 221 -0.46 13.91 13.35
N ASN A 222 -0.22 13.87 14.67
CA ASN A 222 1.08 14.22 15.25
C ASN A 222 2.18 13.25 14.80
N SER A 223 1.89 11.94 14.70
CA SER A 223 2.87 10.97 14.20
C SER A 223 3.27 11.21 12.73
N LEU A 224 2.37 11.79 11.93
CA LEU A 224 2.63 12.15 10.53
C LEU A 224 3.49 13.40 10.40
N LEU A 225 3.32 14.37 11.30
CA LEU A 225 4.12 15.59 11.35
C LEU A 225 5.58 15.30 11.73
N TYR A 226 5.83 14.32 12.61
CA TYR A 226 7.18 13.90 13.00
C TYR A 226 7.89 13.00 11.98
N LYS A 227 7.20 12.56 10.91
CA LYS A 227 7.79 11.77 9.81
C LYS A 227 8.08 12.60 8.54
N ARG A 228 7.77 13.89 8.53
CA ARG A 228 8.19 14.84 7.50
C ARG A 228 9.45 15.57 7.94
#